data_AF-A0A368N7Q5-F1
#
_entry.id   AF-A0A368N7Q5-F1
#
_cell.length_a   1.000
_cell.length_b   1.000
_cell.length_c   1.000
_cell.angle_alpha   90.00
_cell.angle_beta   90.00
_cell.angle_gamma   90.00
#
_symmetry.space_group_name_H-M   'P 1'
#
loop_
_entity.id
_entity.type
_entity.pdbx_description
1 polymer ?
#
loop_
_entity_poly.entity_id
_entity_poly.type
_entity_poly.pdbx_seq_one_letter_code
_entity_poly.pdbx_strand_id
1 'polypeptide(L)'
;MTKIVSVTSLFLFMFCKILRAIMTKLHYFAYGSNLHPLRLKERASSAEVLGVVEVKAAQLTFAKRGTDQSGKCSFLRTSNLENVVHGVIYELDACDKKPLDHAESLGFGYNQQSLNLVLHGTTYMPFTYVADRQYVDHSLVPYQWYKQFVILGAQFHAMPDAYVAWLASIVAIPDPDPQRNAENLARLDRMKEFSRPRKHV
;
A
#
# COMPACT_ATOMS: atom_id res chain seq x y z
N MET A 1 -5.31 33.21 -26.95
CA MET A 1 -4.47 33.40 -25.75
C MET A 1 -3.56 32.18 -25.59
N THR A 2 -2.35 32.27 -26.14
CA THR A 2 -1.36 31.18 -26.14
C THR A 2 -0.65 31.16 -24.79
N LYS A 3 -0.80 30.07 -24.01
CA LYS A 3 -0.10 29.92 -22.73
C LYS A 3 1.39 29.77 -23.01
N ILE A 4 2.16 30.83 -22.76
CA ILE A 4 3.62 30.77 -22.70
C ILE A 4 3.96 29.97 -21.45
N VAL A 5 4.28 28.68 -21.61
CA VAL A 5 4.91 27.90 -20.56
C VAL A 5 6.32 28.47 -20.40
N SER A 6 6.60 29.07 -19.24
CA SER A 6 7.91 29.66 -18.96
C SER A 6 9.01 28.61 -19.15
N VAL A 7 10.07 28.97 -19.89
CA VAL A 7 11.24 28.10 -20.14
C VAL A 7 11.84 27.59 -18.83
N THR A 8 11.80 28.37 -17.75
CA THR A 8 12.24 27.94 -16.40
C THR A 8 11.40 26.79 -15.81
N SER A 9 10.09 26.76 -16.08
CA SER A 9 9.22 25.66 -15.64
C SER A 9 9.55 24.39 -16.40
N LEU A 10 9.69 24.47 -17.73
CA LEU A 10 10.05 23.32 -18.56
C LEU A 10 11.44 22.74 -18.20
N PHE A 11 12.42 23.61 -17.91
CA PHE A 11 13.75 23.20 -17.44
C PHE A 11 13.70 22.53 -16.07
N LEU A 12 12.94 23.07 -15.11
CA LEU A 12 12.79 22.48 -13.78
C LEU A 12 12.07 21.12 -13.83
N PHE A 13 11.01 21.00 -14.65
CA PHE A 13 10.32 19.73 -14.89
C PHE A 13 11.22 18.68 -15.55
N MET A 14 12.02 19.09 -16.55
CA MET A 14 12.94 18.19 -17.25
C MET A 14 14.10 17.78 -16.33
N PHE A 15 14.64 18.71 -15.53
CA PHE A 15 15.66 18.44 -14.54
C PHE A 15 15.16 17.49 -13.42
N CYS A 16 13.94 17.70 -12.90
CA CYS A 16 13.32 16.77 -11.96
C CYS A 16 13.10 15.37 -12.56
N LYS A 17 12.73 15.27 -13.84
CA LYS A 17 12.63 13.97 -14.54
C LYS A 17 13.98 13.29 -14.72
N ILE A 18 15.01 14.05 -15.08
CA ILE A 18 16.38 13.52 -15.23
C ILE A 18 16.94 13.07 -13.88
N LEU A 19 16.76 13.87 -12.82
CA LEU A 19 17.13 13.45 -11.46
C LEU A 19 16.40 12.16 -11.08
N ARG A 20 15.09 12.05 -11.32
CA ARG A 20 14.32 10.81 -11.09
C ARG A 20 14.86 9.59 -11.85
N ALA A 21 15.37 9.77 -13.06
CA ALA A 21 15.95 8.70 -13.85
C ALA A 21 17.31 8.22 -13.31
N ILE A 22 18.00 9.06 -12.53
CA ILE A 22 19.30 8.75 -11.92
C ILE A 22 19.12 8.19 -10.50
N MET A 23 17.95 8.36 -9.89
CA MET A 23 17.67 7.86 -8.54
C MET A 23 17.52 6.34 -8.51
N THR A 24 18.18 5.70 -7.56
CA THR A 24 18.03 4.28 -7.27
C THR A 24 16.56 3.95 -7.04
N LYS A 25 16.05 2.97 -7.78
CA LYS A 25 14.69 2.47 -7.65
C LYS A 25 14.64 1.32 -6.65
N LEU A 26 13.58 1.32 -5.85
CA LEU A 26 13.25 0.23 -4.94
C LEU A 26 11.90 -0.36 -5.32
N HIS A 27 11.73 -1.64 -5.03
CA HIS A 27 10.46 -2.35 -5.21
C HIS A 27 9.82 -2.60 -3.85
N TYR A 28 8.54 -2.27 -3.72
CA TYR A 28 7.77 -2.43 -2.49
C TYR A 28 6.55 -3.30 -2.75
N PHE A 29 6.36 -4.33 -1.94
CA PHE A 29 5.18 -5.19 -1.98
C PHE A 29 4.17 -4.72 -0.94
N ALA A 30 3.03 -4.20 -1.41
CA ALA A 30 1.91 -3.78 -0.59
C ALA A 30 0.79 -4.83 -0.57
N TYR A 31 0.25 -5.10 0.61
CA TYR A 31 -0.86 -6.06 0.81
C TYR A 31 -1.96 -5.53 1.75
N GLY A 32 -1.77 -4.35 2.36
CA GLY A 32 -2.69 -3.72 3.31
C GLY A 32 -3.20 -2.36 2.81
N SER A 33 -3.29 -1.34 3.67
CA SER A 33 -3.82 -0.03 3.26
C SER A 33 -3.05 0.63 2.12
N ASN A 34 -1.76 0.33 1.96
CA ASN A 34 -0.93 0.83 0.86
C ASN A 34 -1.22 0.15 -0.49
N LEU A 35 -2.18 -0.78 -0.55
CA LEU A 35 -2.71 -1.29 -1.81
C LEU A 35 -3.19 -0.15 -2.71
N HIS A 36 -3.80 0.90 -2.15
CA HIS A 36 -4.32 2.00 -2.95
C HIS A 36 -3.23 3.06 -3.27
N PRO A 37 -3.03 3.47 -4.54
CA PRO A 37 -1.93 4.37 -4.90
C PRO A 37 -1.98 5.74 -4.21
N LEU A 38 -3.15 6.36 -4.08
CA LEU A 38 -3.29 7.63 -3.35
C LEU A 38 -2.78 7.50 -1.91
N ARG A 39 -3.08 6.37 -1.26
CA ARG A 39 -2.67 6.11 0.13
C ARG A 39 -1.17 5.95 0.23
N LEU A 40 -0.54 5.25 -0.70
CA LEU A 40 0.91 5.09 -0.73
C LEU A 40 1.61 6.41 -1.08
N LYS A 41 1.09 7.19 -2.03
CA LYS A 41 1.67 8.48 -2.46
C LYS A 41 1.69 9.56 -1.37
N GLU A 42 0.81 9.47 -0.37
CA GLU A 42 0.88 10.31 0.84
C GLU A 42 2.19 10.07 1.65
N ARG A 43 2.88 8.94 1.45
CA ARG A 43 4.12 8.54 2.15
C ARG A 43 5.32 8.48 1.22
N ALA A 44 5.09 8.03 0.00
CA ALA A 44 6.09 7.79 -1.03
C ALA A 44 5.59 8.38 -2.35
N SER A 45 5.84 9.68 -2.55
CA SER A 45 5.26 10.48 -3.63
C SER A 45 5.61 9.97 -5.05
N SER A 46 6.72 9.25 -5.18
CA SER A 46 7.21 8.63 -6.42
C SER A 46 6.62 7.25 -6.71
N ALA A 47 5.81 6.69 -5.81
CA ALA A 47 5.32 5.33 -5.95
C ALA A 47 4.49 5.15 -7.22
N GLU A 48 4.93 4.27 -8.11
CA GLU A 48 4.23 3.89 -9.33
C GLU A 48 3.90 2.39 -9.30
N VAL A 49 2.72 2.04 -9.83
CA VAL A 49 2.24 0.66 -9.85
C VAL A 49 3.00 -0.12 -10.93
N LEU A 50 3.69 -1.20 -10.54
CA LEU A 50 4.21 -2.16 -11.51
C LEU A 50 3.16 -3.21 -11.87
N GLY A 51 2.48 -3.78 -10.87
CA GLY A 51 1.42 -4.75 -11.12
C GLY A 51 0.98 -5.55 -9.91
N VAL A 52 -0.13 -6.28 -10.09
CA VAL A 52 -0.70 -7.20 -9.09
C VAL A 52 0.08 -8.51 -9.10
N VAL A 53 0.36 -9.04 -7.92
CA VAL A 53 1.01 -10.34 -7.74
C VAL A 53 0.31 -11.14 -6.65
N GLU A 54 0.49 -12.45 -6.73
CA GLU A 54 -0.04 -13.41 -5.77
C GLU A 54 1.09 -14.04 -4.97
N VAL A 55 0.86 -14.20 -3.68
CA VAL A 55 1.78 -14.91 -2.80
C VAL A 55 1.08 -16.14 -2.25
N LYS A 56 1.44 -17.31 -2.80
CA LYS A 56 0.94 -18.62 -2.35
C LYS A 56 1.50 -18.97 -0.98
N ALA A 57 0.81 -19.90 -0.31
CA ALA A 57 1.16 -20.38 1.03
C ALA A 57 1.33 -19.22 2.01
N ALA A 58 0.43 -18.25 1.93
CA ALA A 58 0.44 -17.07 2.77
C ALA A 58 -0.96 -16.62 3.14
N GLN A 59 -1.08 -16.00 4.31
CA GLN A 59 -2.34 -15.52 4.86
C GLN A 59 -2.21 -14.05 5.27
N LEU A 60 -3.19 -13.25 4.86
CA LEU A 60 -3.39 -11.90 5.35
C LEU A 60 -4.18 -11.97 6.67
N THR A 61 -3.70 -11.27 7.70
CA THR A 61 -4.40 -11.14 8.99
C THR A 61 -4.60 -9.67 9.33
N PHE A 62 -5.55 -9.35 10.22
CA PHE A 62 -5.74 -8.00 10.76
C PHE A 62 -5.27 -7.92 12.23
N ALA A 63 -4.22 -8.66 12.57
CA ALA A 63 -3.79 -8.87 13.95
C ALA A 63 -2.65 -7.94 14.39
N LYS A 64 -2.13 -7.06 13.51
CA LYS A 64 -1.07 -6.13 13.91
C LYS A 64 -1.68 -5.00 14.71
N ARG A 65 -1.26 -4.81 15.96
CA ARG A 65 -1.67 -3.69 16.82
C ARG A 65 -1.20 -2.35 16.26
N GLY A 66 -2.16 -1.53 15.83
CA GLY A 66 -1.94 -0.14 15.45
C GLY A 66 -1.59 0.72 16.66
N THR A 67 -1.04 1.92 16.42
CA THR A 67 -0.86 2.94 17.47
C THR A 67 -2.20 3.43 18.03
N ASP A 68 -3.27 3.28 17.23
CA ASP A 68 -4.67 3.54 17.58
C ASP A 68 -5.36 2.35 18.27
N GLN A 69 -4.59 1.33 18.66
CA GLN A 69 -5.00 0.07 19.31
C GLN A 69 -5.91 -0.84 18.47
N SER A 70 -6.19 -0.50 17.21
CA SER A 70 -6.96 -1.38 16.31
C SER A 70 -6.08 -2.38 15.57
N GLY A 71 -6.72 -3.40 14.99
CA GLY A 71 -6.08 -4.37 14.11
C GLY A 71 -5.68 -3.78 12.75
N LYS A 72 -4.44 -4.02 12.32
CA LYS A 72 -3.89 -3.65 11.01
C LYS A 72 -3.40 -4.91 10.29
N CYS A 73 -3.21 -4.80 8.97
CA CYS A 73 -2.80 -5.93 8.16
C CYS A 73 -1.43 -6.48 8.58
N SER A 74 -1.30 -7.80 8.67
CA SER A 74 0.00 -8.49 8.68
C SER A 74 -0.01 -9.61 7.66
N PHE A 75 1.19 -10.01 7.25
CA PHE A 75 1.43 -11.06 6.27
C PHE A 75 2.15 -12.23 6.95
N LEU A 76 1.60 -13.44 6.86
CA LEU A 76 2.18 -14.64 7.45
C LEU A 76 2.31 -15.73 6.40
N ARG A 77 3.45 -16.44 6.40
CA ARG A 77 3.59 -17.70 5.66
C ARG A 77 2.78 -18.80 6.36
N THR A 78 2.13 -19.65 5.58
CA THR A 78 1.30 -20.75 6.08
C THR A 78 1.68 -22.06 5.41
N SER A 79 1.42 -23.19 6.08
CA SER A 79 1.59 -24.52 5.49
C SER A 79 0.49 -24.89 4.49
N ASN A 80 -0.68 -24.21 4.56
CA ASN A 80 -1.75 -24.40 3.60
C ASN A 80 -1.38 -23.75 2.25
N LEU A 81 -1.19 -24.56 1.22
CA LEU A 81 -0.78 -24.13 -0.13
C LEU A 81 -1.90 -23.43 -0.90
N GLU A 82 -3.15 -23.64 -0.51
CA GLU A 82 -4.33 -23.01 -1.12
C GLU A 82 -4.52 -21.56 -0.66
N ASN A 83 -3.86 -21.16 0.43
CA ASN A 83 -3.92 -19.79 0.91
C ASN A 83 -3.11 -18.87 -0.03
N VAL A 84 -3.77 -17.83 -0.52
CA VAL A 84 -3.17 -16.82 -1.40
C VAL A 84 -3.40 -15.43 -0.83
N VAL A 85 -2.33 -14.63 -0.76
CA VAL A 85 -2.42 -13.19 -0.53
C VAL A 85 -2.22 -12.46 -1.86
N HIS A 86 -3.20 -11.65 -2.24
CA HIS A 86 -3.05 -10.72 -3.35
C HIS A 86 -2.40 -9.42 -2.85
N GLY A 87 -1.43 -8.92 -3.61
CA GLY A 87 -0.80 -7.65 -3.35
C GLY A 87 -0.33 -6.97 -4.62
N VAL A 88 0.39 -5.87 -4.46
CA VAL A 88 0.87 -5.03 -5.57
C VAL A 88 2.34 -4.73 -5.38
N ILE A 89 3.11 -4.88 -6.45
CA ILE A 89 4.47 -4.36 -6.51
C ILE A 89 4.40 -2.91 -6.98
N TYR A 90 4.97 -2.03 -6.17
CA TYR A 90 5.23 -0.64 -6.50
C TYR A 90 6.72 -0.44 -6.76
N GLU A 91 7.05 0.43 -7.72
CA GLU A 91 8.38 1.03 -7.84
C GLU A 91 8.36 2.39 -7.13
N LEU A 92 9.41 2.70 -6.38
CA LEU A 92 9.59 4.01 -5.73
C LEU A 92 11.05 4.46 -5.75
N ASP A 93 11.25 5.77 -5.75
CA ASP A 93 12.56 6.40 -5.61
C ASP A 93 13.11 6.13 -4.20
N ALA A 94 14.40 5.78 -4.07
CA ALA A 94 15.00 5.44 -2.78
C ALA A 94 14.87 6.55 -1.70
N CYS A 95 14.70 7.82 -2.08
CA CYS A 95 14.46 8.91 -1.15
C CYS A 95 13.14 8.77 -0.37
N ASP A 96 12.13 8.14 -0.97
CA ASP A 96 10.81 7.94 -0.38
C ASP A 96 10.79 6.78 0.63
N LYS A 97 11.87 5.98 0.69
CA LYS A 97 11.99 4.87 1.64
C LYS A 97 11.93 5.33 3.09
N LYS A 98 12.63 6.41 3.43
CA LYS A 98 12.69 6.90 4.82
C LYS A 98 11.34 7.46 5.30
N PRO A 99 10.63 8.31 4.53
CA PRO A 99 9.24 8.67 4.85
C PRO A 99 8.31 7.46 4.99
N LEU A 100 8.44 6.46 4.12
CA LEU A 100 7.65 5.23 4.20
C LEU A 100 7.96 4.43 5.48
N ASP A 101 9.24 4.28 5.84
CA ASP A 101 9.67 3.61 7.08
C ASP A 101 9.10 4.27 8.33
N HIS A 102 9.07 5.60 8.36
CA HIS A 102 8.48 6.35 9.46
C HIS A 102 6.96 6.11 9.56
N ALA A 103 6.26 6.13 8.42
CA ALA A 103 4.82 5.91 8.38
C ALA A 103 4.41 4.49 8.80
N GLU A 104 5.26 3.49 8.55
CA GLU A 104 5.05 2.10 8.96
C GLU A 104 5.56 1.82 10.39
N SER A 105 6.13 2.83 11.07
CA SER A 105 6.75 2.67 12.39
C SER A 105 7.78 1.52 12.40
N LEU A 106 8.65 1.48 11.38
CA LEU A 106 9.69 0.45 11.25
C LEU A 106 10.54 0.39 12.53
N GLY A 107 10.66 -0.79 13.12
CA GLY A 107 11.35 -1.01 14.41
C GLY A 107 10.51 -0.81 15.67
N PHE A 108 9.27 -0.31 15.54
CA PHE A 108 8.32 -0.11 16.65
C PHE A 108 6.93 -0.72 16.35
N GLY A 109 6.84 -1.59 15.34
CA GLY A 109 5.57 -2.24 14.96
C GLY A 109 5.68 -3.25 13.82
N TYR A 110 6.49 -2.96 12.81
CA TYR A 110 6.78 -3.88 11.70
C TYR A 110 8.29 -4.10 11.54
N ASN A 111 8.65 -5.27 11.01
CA ASN A 111 9.98 -5.63 10.51
C ASN A 111 9.98 -5.63 8.98
N GLN A 112 11.11 -5.29 8.37
CA GLN A 112 11.28 -5.40 6.92
C GLN A 112 11.60 -6.85 6.52
N GLN A 113 10.97 -7.33 5.46
CA GLN A 113 11.31 -8.58 4.79
C GLN A 113 11.43 -8.37 3.28
N SER A 114 12.22 -9.20 2.60
CA SER A 114 12.27 -9.25 1.14
C SER A 114 11.58 -10.51 0.64
N LEU A 115 10.85 -10.40 -0.46
CA LEU A 115 10.17 -11.52 -1.11
C LEU A 115 10.68 -11.67 -2.53
N ASN A 116 10.77 -12.90 -3.04
CA ASN A 116 10.97 -13.16 -4.47
C ASN A 116 9.60 -13.33 -5.13
N LEU A 117 9.20 -12.37 -5.96
CA LEU A 117 7.89 -12.33 -6.61
C LEU A 117 8.06 -12.22 -8.12
N VAL A 118 7.30 -13.01 -8.87
CA VAL A 118 7.31 -12.97 -10.34
C VAL A 118 6.14 -12.15 -10.82
N LEU A 119 6.41 -11.15 -11.66
CA LEU A 119 5.42 -10.31 -12.32
C LEU A 119 5.70 -10.30 -13.82
N HIS A 120 4.75 -10.80 -14.62
CA HIS A 120 4.86 -10.90 -16.08
C HIS A 120 6.16 -11.58 -16.58
N GLY A 121 6.62 -12.62 -15.87
CA GLY A 121 7.85 -13.36 -16.21
C GLY A 121 9.14 -12.75 -15.67
N THR A 122 9.09 -11.55 -15.09
CA THR A 122 10.24 -10.91 -14.45
C THR A 122 10.23 -11.17 -12.94
N THR A 123 11.36 -11.61 -12.39
CA THR A 123 11.53 -11.75 -10.94
C THR A 123 11.93 -10.42 -10.33
N TYR A 124 11.12 -9.96 -9.37
CA TYR A 124 11.40 -8.82 -8.52
C TYR A 124 11.73 -9.30 -7.10
N MET A 125 12.56 -8.51 -6.40
CA MET A 125 12.86 -8.72 -4.98
C MET A 125 12.33 -7.54 -4.14
N PRO A 126 10.99 -7.32 -4.07
CA PRO A 126 10.47 -6.23 -3.29
C PRO A 126 10.68 -6.42 -1.79
N PHE A 127 10.90 -5.31 -1.09
CA PHE A 127 10.75 -5.28 0.36
C PHE A 127 9.27 -5.17 0.73
N THR A 128 8.93 -5.61 1.93
CA THR A 128 7.62 -5.46 2.55
C THR A 128 7.76 -5.33 4.06
N TYR A 129 6.69 -4.92 4.72
CA TYR A 129 6.63 -4.78 6.17
C TYR A 129 5.78 -5.92 6.73
N VAL A 130 6.29 -6.66 7.70
CA VAL A 130 5.56 -7.75 8.39
C VAL A 130 5.53 -7.47 9.88
N ALA A 131 4.38 -7.65 10.53
CA ALA A 131 4.23 -7.29 11.94
C ALA A 131 5.28 -8.03 12.77
N ASP A 132 5.95 -7.30 13.66
CA ASP A 132 6.79 -7.95 14.66
C ASP A 132 5.88 -8.72 15.64
N ARG A 133 6.32 -9.91 16.07
CA ARG A 133 5.53 -10.83 16.90
C ARG A 133 4.98 -10.16 18.16
N GLN A 134 5.71 -9.22 18.77
CA GLN A 134 5.28 -8.53 19.98
C GLN A 134 4.09 -7.56 19.76
N TYR A 135 3.82 -7.22 18.50
CA TYR A 135 2.70 -6.37 18.08
C TYR A 135 1.59 -7.17 17.40
N VAL A 136 1.65 -8.50 17.41
CA VAL A 136 0.57 -9.36 16.91
C VAL A 136 -0.36 -9.72 18.06
N ASP A 137 -1.64 -9.42 17.90
CA ASP A 137 -2.72 -9.81 18.78
C ASP A 137 -3.93 -10.21 17.93
N HIS A 138 -4.26 -11.51 17.97
CA HIS A 138 -5.32 -12.11 17.17
C HIS A 138 -6.73 -11.80 17.66
N SER A 139 -6.88 -11.17 18.84
CA SER A 139 -8.17 -10.68 19.33
C SER A 139 -8.56 -9.33 18.73
N LEU A 140 -7.60 -8.62 18.11
CA LEU A 140 -7.85 -7.33 17.50
C LEU A 140 -8.67 -7.43 16.23
N VAL A 141 -9.49 -6.40 16.03
CA VAL A 141 -10.24 -6.17 14.80
C VAL A 141 -9.90 -4.78 14.25
N PRO A 142 -9.91 -4.58 12.93
CA PRO A 142 -9.67 -3.28 12.33
C PRO A 142 -10.81 -2.31 12.62
N TYR A 143 -10.50 -1.02 12.59
CA TYR A 143 -11.54 -0.01 12.42
C TYR A 143 -12.14 -0.10 11.01
N GLN A 144 -13.43 0.23 10.91
CA GLN A 144 -14.19 0.20 9.66
C GLN A 144 -13.50 0.99 8.54
N TRP A 145 -12.99 2.19 8.83
CA TRP A 145 -12.28 2.99 7.83
C TRP A 145 -10.99 2.32 7.35
N TYR A 146 -10.28 1.59 8.22
CA TYR A 146 -9.04 0.91 7.84
C TYR A 146 -9.34 -0.29 6.94
N LYS A 147 -10.35 -1.09 7.31
CA LYS A 147 -10.84 -2.18 6.46
C LYS A 147 -11.19 -1.64 5.06
N GLN A 148 -11.87 -0.50 5.00
CA GLN A 148 -12.25 0.12 3.73
C GLN A 148 -11.04 0.60 2.89
N PHE A 149 -9.93 1.04 3.51
CA PHE A 149 -8.70 1.31 2.75
C PHE A 149 -8.19 0.08 2.01
N VAL A 150 -8.20 -1.08 2.66
CA VAL A 150 -7.75 -2.34 2.06
C VAL A 150 -8.69 -2.78 0.93
N ILE A 151 -10.01 -2.72 1.17
CA ILE A 151 -11.03 -3.05 0.16
C ILE A 151 -10.92 -2.15 -1.07
N LEU A 152 -10.87 -0.82 -0.89
CA LEU A 152 -10.74 0.11 -2.02
C LEU A 152 -9.42 -0.10 -2.78
N GLY A 153 -8.34 -0.44 -2.09
CA GLY A 153 -7.08 -0.80 -2.73
C GLY A 153 -7.21 -2.05 -3.60
N ALA A 154 -7.82 -3.12 -3.07
CA ALA A 154 -8.06 -4.36 -3.81
C ALA A 154 -8.96 -4.12 -5.04
N GLN A 155 -10.04 -3.35 -4.86
CA GLN A 155 -10.96 -2.98 -5.94
C GLN A 155 -10.28 -2.11 -7.01
N PHE A 156 -9.47 -1.12 -6.60
CA PHE A 156 -8.73 -0.26 -7.53
C PHE A 156 -7.82 -1.07 -8.47
N HIS A 157 -7.29 -2.19 -7.97
CA HIS A 157 -6.43 -3.10 -8.72
C HIS A 157 -7.16 -4.25 -9.41
N ALA A 158 -8.50 -4.28 -9.35
CA ALA A 158 -9.33 -5.35 -9.91
C ALA A 158 -8.89 -6.75 -9.43
N MET A 159 -8.56 -6.87 -8.14
CA MET A 159 -8.31 -8.17 -7.51
C MET A 159 -9.58 -9.04 -7.55
N PRO A 160 -9.48 -10.38 -7.45
CA PRO A 160 -10.64 -11.27 -7.60
C PRO A 160 -11.79 -10.92 -6.67
N ASP A 161 -13.03 -10.99 -7.17
CA ASP A 161 -14.23 -10.68 -6.40
C ASP A 161 -14.35 -11.52 -5.12
N ALA A 162 -13.93 -12.78 -5.17
CA ALA A 162 -13.88 -13.66 -4.00
C ALA A 162 -12.94 -13.12 -2.90
N TYR A 163 -11.79 -12.54 -3.28
CA TYR A 163 -10.86 -11.93 -2.34
C TYR A 163 -11.44 -10.65 -1.73
N VAL A 164 -12.09 -9.81 -2.55
CA VAL A 164 -12.77 -8.60 -2.08
C VAL A 164 -13.94 -8.94 -1.15
N ALA A 165 -14.73 -9.96 -1.48
CA ALA A 165 -15.81 -10.47 -0.64
C ALA A 165 -15.29 -11.01 0.70
N TRP A 166 -14.18 -11.75 0.68
CA TRP A 166 -13.51 -12.20 1.89
C TRP A 166 -13.05 -11.00 2.76
N LEU A 167 -12.38 -10.00 2.18
CA LEU A 167 -12.02 -8.77 2.90
C LEU A 167 -13.24 -8.06 3.53
N ALA A 168 -14.36 -8.00 2.80
CA ALA A 168 -15.59 -7.39 3.29
C ALA A 168 -16.18 -8.14 4.50
N SER A 169 -16.04 -9.47 4.53
CA SER A 169 -16.53 -10.35 5.61
C SER A 169 -15.77 -10.19 6.94
N ILE A 170 -14.57 -9.61 6.93
CA ILE A 170 -13.77 -9.36 8.14
C ILE A 170 -14.55 -8.43 9.10
N VAL A 171 -14.71 -8.87 10.34
CA VAL A 171 -15.33 -8.08 11.42
C VAL A 171 -14.52 -6.80 11.64
N ALA A 172 -15.22 -5.66 11.71
CA ALA A 172 -14.61 -4.36 11.95
C ALA A 172 -15.53 -3.51 12.82
N ILE A 173 -14.94 -2.68 13.67
CA ILE A 173 -15.68 -1.82 14.61
C ILE A 173 -15.57 -0.34 14.23
N PRO A 174 -16.52 0.52 14.60
CA PRO A 174 -16.36 1.96 14.47
C PRO A 174 -15.12 2.43 15.24
N ASP A 175 -14.49 3.48 14.72
CA ASP A 175 -13.40 4.14 15.45
C ASP A 175 -14.01 4.98 16.59
N PRO A 176 -13.62 4.76 17.86
CA PRO A 176 -14.13 5.54 18.99
C PRO A 176 -13.64 7.00 18.99
N ASP A 177 -12.60 7.32 18.23
CA ASP A 177 -12.10 8.69 18.06
C ASP A 177 -12.83 9.37 16.88
N PRO A 178 -13.75 10.32 17.16
CA PRO A 178 -14.57 10.94 16.10
C PRO A 178 -13.74 11.79 15.14
N GLN A 179 -12.65 12.41 15.60
CA GLN A 179 -11.81 13.26 14.76
C GLN A 179 -11.00 12.39 13.79
N ARG A 180 -10.31 11.37 14.30
CA ARG A 180 -9.57 10.43 13.46
C ARG A 180 -10.49 9.70 12.49
N ASN A 181 -11.70 9.37 12.91
CA ASN A 181 -12.70 8.78 12.03
C ASN A 181 -13.04 9.72 10.87
N ALA A 182 -13.40 10.98 11.15
CA ALA A 182 -13.75 11.97 10.13
C ALA A 182 -12.61 12.21 9.12
N GLU A 183 -11.36 12.32 9.60
CA GLU A 183 -10.18 12.48 8.74
C GLU A 183 -9.98 11.28 7.79
N ASN A 184 -10.22 10.06 8.28
CA ASN A 184 -10.09 8.86 7.46
C ASN A 184 -11.27 8.68 6.49
N LEU A 185 -12.49 9.07 6.86
CA LEU A 185 -13.63 9.12 5.95
C LEU A 185 -13.38 10.09 4.79
N ALA A 186 -12.89 11.31 5.07
CA ALA A 186 -12.51 12.26 4.03
C ALA A 186 -11.40 11.71 3.11
N ARG A 187 -10.45 10.94 3.65
CA ARG A 187 -9.44 10.25 2.85
C ARG A 187 -10.04 9.14 1.98
N LEU A 188 -11.02 8.39 2.49
CA LEU A 188 -11.74 7.38 1.71
C LEU A 188 -12.46 7.99 0.52
N ASP A 189 -13.06 9.17 0.68
CA ASP A 189 -13.74 9.86 -0.41
C ASP A 189 -12.76 10.27 -1.51
N ARG A 190 -11.60 10.85 -1.14
CA ARG A 190 -10.52 11.11 -2.11
C ARG A 190 -10.01 9.84 -2.79
N MET A 191 -9.96 8.71 -2.08
CA MET A 191 -9.55 7.43 -2.68
C MET A 191 -10.57 6.95 -3.73
N LYS A 192 -11.88 7.07 -3.47
CA LYS A 192 -12.93 6.70 -4.43
C LYS A 192 -12.89 7.55 -5.70
N GLU A 193 -12.53 8.83 -5.56
CA GLU A 193 -12.40 9.78 -6.68
C GLU A 193 -11.08 9.62 -7.44
N PHE A 194 -10.09 8.96 -6.84
CA PHE A 194 -8.77 8.82 -7.43
C PHE A 194 -8.81 7.93 -8.67
N SER A 195 -8.61 8.56 -9.83
CA SER A 195 -8.59 7.89 -11.12
C SER A 195 -7.17 7.49 -11.51
N ARG A 196 -7.02 6.35 -12.21
CA ARG A 196 -5.75 6.03 -12.88
C ARG A 196 -5.42 7.15 -13.88
N PRO A 197 -4.18 7.68 -13.90
CA PRO A 197 -3.78 8.54 -15.00
C PRO A 197 -3.97 7.74 -16.31
N ARG A 198 -4.68 8.33 -17.28
CA ARG A 198 -4.82 7.71 -18.60
C ARG A 198 -3.40 7.51 -19.13
N LYS A 199 -3.00 6.26 -19.38
CA LYS A 199 -1.81 6.01 -20.20
C LYS A 199 -2.15 6.61 -21.56
N HIS A 200 -1.47 7.69 -21.94
CA HIS A 200 -1.48 8.11 -23.34
C HIS A 200 -0.83 6.97 -24.11
N VAL A 201 -1.67 6.21 -24.81
CA VAL A 201 -1.25 5.27 -25.86
C VAL A 201 -0.77 6.08 -27.05
#